data_AF-A0A822YLX4-F1
#
_entry.id   AF-A0A822YLX4-F1
#
_cell.length_a   1.000
_cell.length_b   1.000
_cell.length_c   1.000
_cell.angle_alpha   90.00
_cell.angle_beta   90.00
_cell.angle_gamma   90.00
#
_symmetry.space_group_name_H-M   'P 1'
#
loop_
_entity.id
_entity.type
_entity.pdbx_description
1 polymer ?
#
loop_
_entity_poly.entity_id
_entity_poly.type
_entity_poly.pdbx_seq_one_letter_code
_entity_poly.pdbx_strand_id
1 'polypeptide(L)' 'MGWLHHRNLVQLLGYFQHKGELLLVYDYIPNGSLDNLLFNQPETTLNWGQRF' A
#
# COMPACT_ATOMS: atom_id res chain seq x y z
N MET A 1 4.39 -1.02 22.26
CA MET A 1 5.48 -1.31 21.29
C MET A 1 4.84 -1.43 19.92
N GLY A 2 5.11 -0.55 18.95
CA GLY A 2 4.49 -0.66 17.62
C GLY A 2 4.48 0.60 16.76
N TRP A 3 5.53 1.43 16.82
CA TRP A 3 5.56 2.68 16.05
C TRP A 3 6.48 2.48 14.85
N LEU A 4 6.02 1.65 13.92
CA LEU A 4 6.67 1.51 12.61
C LEU A 4 6.11 2.62 11.70
N HIS A 5 6.60 3.83 11.89
CA HIS A 5 6.22 4.98 11.08
C HIS A 5 7.38 5.30 10.13
N HIS A 6 7.20 4.96 8.86
CA HIS A 6 8.19 5.23 7.82
C HIS A 6 7.48 5.75 6.58
N ARG A 7 8.08 6.72 5.89
CA ARG A 7 7.48 7.39 4.72
C ARG A 7 7.04 6.43 3.61
N ASN A 8 7.72 5.29 3.48
CA ASN A 8 7.48 4.30 2.44
C ASN A 8 6.68 3.08 2.92
N LEU A 9 6.13 3.12 4.14
CA LEU A 9 5.29 2.07 4.69
C LEU A 9 3.92 2.68 5.03
N VAL A 10 2.85 2.03 4.59
CA VAL A 10 1.52 2.48 4.95
C VAL A 10 1.30 2.26 6.45
N GLN A 11 0.73 3.26 7.13
CA GLN A 11 0.50 3.19 8.55
C GLN A 11 -0.66 2.25 8.87
N LEU A 12 -0.40 1.25 9.72
CA LEU A 12 -1.45 0.44 10.31
C LEU A 12 -2.16 1.25 11.40
N LEU A 13 -3.45 1.49 11.23
CA LEU A 13 -4.30 2.19 12.19
C LEU A 13 -4.87 1.25 13.25
N GLY A 14 -5.09 -0.02 12.88
CA GLY A 14 -5.56 -1.04 13.80
C GLY A 14 -5.89 -2.35 13.09
N TYR A 15 -6.47 -3.26 13.84
CA TYR A 15 -6.96 -4.52 13.31
C TYR A 15 -8.23 -4.92 14.05
N PHE A 16 -9.07 -5.73 13.40
CA PHE A 16 -10.23 -6.36 14.00
C PHE A 16 -10.12 -7.86 13.77
N GLN A 17 -10.34 -8.64 14.83
CA GLN A 17 -10.31 -10.08 14.75
C GLN A 17 -11.59 -10.67 15.33
N HIS A 18 -12.33 -11.43 14.51
CA HIS A 18 -13.55 -12.08 14.94
C HIS A 18 -13.76 -13.39 14.19
N LYS A 19 -14.14 -14.46 14.90
CA LYS A 19 -14.45 -15.77 14.32
C LYS A 19 -13.38 -16.33 13.35
N GLY A 20 -12.11 -16.01 13.59
CA GLY A 20 -10.98 -16.48 12.77
C GLY A 20 -10.66 -15.57 11.57
N GLU A 21 -11.43 -14.53 11.33
CA GLU A 21 -11.11 -13.50 10.33
C GLU A 21 -10.26 -12.40 10.96
N LEU A 22 -9.24 -11.95 10.22
CA LEU A 22 -8.38 -10.81 10.58
C LEU A 22 -8.55 -9.73 9.53
N LEU A 23 -9.03 -8.58 9.97
CA LEU A 23 -9.16 -7.36 9.17
C LEU A 23 -8.10 -6.36 9.61
N LEU A 24 -7.37 -5.80 8.64
CA LEU A 24 -6.38 -4.76 8.88
C LEU A 24 -6.94 -3.42 8.44
N VAL A 25 -6.84 -2.42 9.30
CA VAL A 25 -7.28 -1.06 9.03
C VAL A 25 -6.03 -0.20 8.84
N TYR A 26 -5.88 0.40 7.67
CA TYR A 26 -4.72 1.19 7.29
C TYR A 26 -5.14 2.38 6.41
N ASP A 27 -4.25 3.36 6.25
CA ASP A 27 -4.51 4.53 5.41
C ASP A 27 -4.76 4.13 3.94
N TYR A 28 -5.76 4.76 3.32
CA TYR A 28 -6.09 4.48 1.92
C TYR A 28 -5.00 4.98 0.96
N ILE A 29 -4.56 4.12 0.05
CA ILE A 29 -3.60 4.46 -1.00
C ILE A 29 -4.37 4.72 -2.31
N PRO A 30 -4.51 5.98 -2.75
CA PRO A 30 -5.37 6.32 -3.89
C PRO A 30 -4.84 5.81 -5.23
N ASN A 31 -3.52 5.66 -5.37
CA ASN A 31 -2.89 5.18 -6.61
C ASN A 31 -2.94 3.65 -6.77
N GLY A 32 -3.56 2.96 -5.82
CA GLY A 32 -3.61 1.51 -5.79
C GLY A 32 -2.25 0.87 -5.59
N SER A 33 -2.13 -0.39 -6.02
CA SER A 33 -0.90 -1.16 -5.89
C SER A 33 0.10 -0.84 -7.00
N LEU A 34 1.38 -1.04 -6.69
CA LEU A 34 2.46 -0.86 -7.65
C LEU A 34 2.33 -1.83 -8.85
N ASP A 35 1.87 -3.07 -8.62
CA ASP A 35 1.68 -4.03 -9.72
C ASP A 35 0.64 -3.52 -10.73
N ASN A 36 -0.43 -2.89 -10.24
CA ASN A 36 -1.48 -2.38 -11.10
C ASN A 36 -0.98 -1.22 -11.96
N LEU A 37 -0.14 -0.36 -11.38
CA LEU A 37 0.52 0.74 -12.08
C LEU A 37 1.54 0.24 -13.12
N LEU A 38 2.26 -0.86 -12.83
CA LEU A 38 3.33 -1.37 -13.70
C LEU A 38 2.83 -2.24 -14.85
N PHE A 39 1.77 -3.03 -14.64
CA PHE A 39 1.37 -4.10 -15.57
C PHE A 39 -0.03 -3.91 -16.15
N ASN A 40 -0.93 -3.20 -15.47
CA ASN A 40 -2.34 -3.11 -15.86
C ASN A 40 -2.76 -1.72 -16.35
N GLN A 41 -1.85 -0.73 -16.33
CA GLN A 41 -2.07 0.59 -16.92
C GLN A 41 -1.18 0.80 -18.14
N PRO A 42 -1.70 0.63 -19.38
CA PRO A 42 -0.90 0.69 -20.59
C PRO A 42 -0.35 2.09 -20.91
N GLU A 43 -0.91 3.16 -20.34
CA GLU A 43 -0.49 4.54 -20.65
C GLU A 43 0.57 5.10 -19.69
N THR A 44 0.80 4.46 -18.54
CA THR A 44 1.71 4.96 -17.49
C THR A 44 3.05 4.23 -17.56
N THR A 45 3.82 4.47 -18.63
CA THR A 45 5.21 3.99 -18.68
C THR A 45 6.08 4.82 -17.74
N LEU A 46 6.47 4.25 -16.60
CA LEU A 46 7.40 4.90 -15.67
C LEU A 46 8.75 5.12 -16.35
N ASN A 47 9.21 6.38 -16.38
CA ASN A 47 10.54 6.71 -16.87
C ASN A 47 11.62 6.26 -15.87
N TRP A 48 12.89 6.16 -16.32
CA TRP A 48 13.98 5.70 -15.46
C TRP A 48 14.22 6.58 -14.21
N GLY A 49 13.89 7.87 -14.27
CA GLY A 49 14.01 8.79 -13.14
C GLY A 49 12.92 8.63 -12.07
N GLN A 50 11.83 7.92 -12.37
CA GLN A 50 10.78 7.58 -11.41
C GLN A 50 10.99 6.21 -10.76
N ARG A 51 11.93 5.40 -11.27
CA ARG A 51 12.25 4.06 -10.75
C ARG A 51 13.24 4.10 -9.57
N PHE A 52 13.94 5.22 -9.35
CA PHE A 52 14.98 5.39 -8.34
C PHE A 52 14.77 6.63 -7.50
#